data_AF-A0AAW3T5X2-F1
#
_entry.id   AF-A0AAW3T5X2-F1
#
_cell.length_a   1.000
_cell.length_b   1.000
_cell.length_c   1.000
_cell.angle_alpha   90.00
_cell.angle_beta   90.00
_cell.angle_gamma   90.00
#
_symmetry.space_group_name_H-M   'P 1'
#
loop_
_entity.id
_entity.type
_entity.pdbx_description
1 polymer ?
#
loop_
_entity_poly.entity_id
_entity_poly.type
_entity_poly.pdbx_seq_one_letter_code
_entity_poly.pdbx_strand_id
1 'polypeptide(L)'
;MLYWSSADQVLDFTTKDDVARTTALVALDPAPPRVVEVAGDRVTARSIADAMSRLTGTPFRLQWAGTAGTLSATARVGRRLSRAGDDEPFPAWQGMQYFVSMFSGEAELRHVDNDRYGVQHWTTVRDVLAAHLGT
;
A
#
# COMPACT_ATOMS: atom_id res chain seq x y z
N MET A 1 13.50 1.45 -6.66
CA MET A 1 12.37 1.50 -5.72
C MET A 1 12.79 2.38 -4.55
N LEU A 2 12.06 3.48 -4.37
CA LEU A 2 12.31 4.47 -3.33
C LEU A 2 11.63 4.02 -2.04
N TYR A 3 12.34 4.02 -0.91
CA TYR A 3 11.79 3.59 0.38
C TYR A 3 12.20 4.51 1.53
N TRP A 4 11.37 4.57 2.58
CA TRP A 4 11.65 5.31 3.81
C TRP A 4 11.84 4.36 4.98
N SER A 5 12.64 4.78 5.95
CA SER A 5 13.00 3.99 7.13
C SER A 5 13.64 2.64 6.74
N SER A 6 12.88 1.56 6.68
CA SER A 6 13.34 0.20 6.40
C SER A 6 12.86 -0.28 5.04
N ALA A 7 13.74 -0.91 4.28
CA ALA A 7 13.36 -1.58 3.03
C ALA A 7 12.57 -2.88 3.27
N ASP A 8 12.56 -3.34 4.53
CA ASP A 8 11.92 -4.57 4.96
C ASP A 8 10.61 -4.30 5.73
N GLN A 9 10.16 -3.02 5.79
CA GLN A 9 8.82 -2.69 6.26
C GLN A 9 7.78 -3.34 5.35
N VAL A 10 6.86 -4.10 5.94
CA VAL A 10 5.75 -4.74 5.24
C VAL A 10 4.73 -3.68 4.83
N LEU A 11 4.33 -3.76 3.57
CA LEU A 11 3.32 -2.94 2.92
C LEU A 11 2.19 -3.86 2.47
N ASP A 12 1.00 -3.62 3.00
CA ASP A 12 -0.19 -4.39 2.66
C ASP A 12 -0.91 -3.72 1.48
N PHE A 13 -1.13 -4.49 0.41
CA PHE A 13 -1.82 -4.02 -0.79
C PHE A 13 -3.04 -4.88 -1.07
N THR A 14 -4.13 -4.24 -1.44
CA THR A 14 -5.35 -4.93 -1.89
C THR A 14 -5.90 -4.15 -3.07
N THR A 15 -6.23 -4.85 -4.16
CA THR A 15 -6.82 -4.20 -5.33
C THR A 15 -8.24 -3.72 -5.04
N LYS A 16 -8.71 -2.74 -5.81
CA LYS A 16 -10.09 -2.23 -5.66
C LYS A 16 -11.13 -3.33 -5.85
N ASP A 17 -10.90 -4.25 -6.78
CA ASP A 17 -11.82 -5.35 -7.08
C ASP A 17 -11.85 -6.37 -5.93
N ASP A 18 -10.69 -6.69 -5.35
CA ASP A 18 -10.60 -7.56 -4.17
C ASP A 18 -11.26 -6.92 -2.93
N VAL A 19 -11.12 -5.59 -2.76
CA VAL A 19 -11.84 -4.83 -1.72
C VAL A 19 -13.35 -4.87 -1.96
N ALA A 20 -13.81 -4.66 -3.20
CA ALA A 20 -15.23 -4.69 -3.55
C ALA A 20 -15.84 -6.07 -3.28
N ARG A 21 -15.15 -7.15 -3.69
CA ARG A 21 -15.57 -8.53 -3.40
C ARG A 21 -15.67 -8.78 -1.90
N THR A 22 -14.64 -8.40 -1.14
CA THR A 22 -14.64 -8.56 0.32
C THR A 22 -15.79 -7.78 0.95
N THR A 23 -16.01 -6.54 0.52
CA THR A 23 -17.09 -5.69 1.03
C THR A 23 -18.46 -6.31 0.78
N ALA A 24 -18.68 -6.91 -0.40
CA ALA A 24 -19.92 -7.61 -0.71
C ALA A 24 -20.12 -8.85 0.19
N LEU A 25 -19.06 -9.63 0.44
CA LEU A 25 -19.12 -10.79 1.35
C LEU A 25 -19.44 -10.37 2.79
N VAL A 26 -18.81 -9.30 3.27
CA VAL A 26 -19.08 -8.74 4.60
C VAL A 26 -20.51 -8.23 4.72
N ALA A 27 -21.06 -7.58 3.69
CA ALA A 27 -22.43 -7.08 3.71
C ALA A 27 -23.50 -8.18 3.75
N LEU A 28 -23.17 -9.37 3.26
CA LEU A 28 -24.07 -10.54 3.27
C LEU A 28 -23.87 -11.46 4.49
N ASP A 29 -22.82 -11.22 5.28
CA ASP A 29 -22.54 -11.96 6.51
C ASP A 29 -23.63 -11.64 7.55
N PRO A 30 -24.39 -12.63 8.07
CA PRO A 30 -25.40 -12.38 9.10
C PRO A 30 -24.80 -12.02 10.47
N ALA A 31 -23.49 -12.20 10.66
CA ALA A 31 -22.77 -11.85 11.88
C ALA A 31 -21.37 -11.28 11.54
N PRO A 32 -21.30 -10.13 10.85
CA PRO A 32 -20.03 -9.56 10.42
C PRO A 32 -19.23 -9.07 11.63
N PRO A 33 -17.89 -9.16 11.58
CA PRO A 33 -17.06 -8.60 12.63
C PRO A 33 -17.06 -7.08 12.50
N ARG A 34 -16.70 -6.38 13.58
CA ARG A 34 -16.59 -4.92 13.55
C ARG A 34 -15.47 -4.43 12.62
N VAL A 35 -14.41 -5.23 12.49
CA VAL A 35 -13.22 -4.93 11.70
C VAL A 35 -12.90 -6.14 10.84
N VAL A 36 -12.60 -5.90 9.57
CA VAL A 36 -12.14 -6.89 8.61
C VAL A 36 -10.80 -6.42 8.09
N GLU A 37 -9.75 -7.20 8.34
CA GLU A 37 -8.40 -6.95 7.84
C GLU A 37 -8.10 -7.97 6.75
N VAL A 38 -7.92 -7.50 5.50
CA VAL A 38 -7.55 -8.33 4.35
C VAL A 38 -6.42 -7.68 3.58
N ALA A 39 -5.52 -8.50 3.05
CA ALA A 39 -4.40 -8.06 2.23
C ALA A 39 -4.27 -8.96 1.00
N GLY A 40 -4.46 -8.39 -0.19
CA GLY A 40 -4.26 -9.14 -1.43
C GLY A 40 -2.80 -9.56 -1.65
N ASP A 41 -1.88 -8.75 -1.15
CA ASP A 41 -0.46 -9.06 -1.07
C ASP A 41 0.19 -8.33 0.10
N ARG A 42 1.27 -8.90 0.64
CA ARG A 42 2.08 -8.33 1.73
C ARG A 42 3.53 -8.33 1.31
N VAL A 43 4.03 -7.16 0.90
CA VAL A 43 5.34 -7.04 0.22
C VAL A 43 6.22 -6.00 0.89
N THR A 44 7.50 -6.01 0.56
CA THR A 44 8.45 -4.99 1.02
C THR A 44 9.00 -4.22 -0.17
N ALA A 45 9.66 -3.10 0.08
CA ALA A 45 10.40 -2.37 -0.96
C ALA A 45 11.35 -3.28 -1.74
N ARG A 46 11.99 -4.22 -1.03
CA ARG A 46 12.92 -5.20 -1.55
C ARG A 46 12.24 -6.19 -2.50
N SER A 47 11.10 -6.76 -2.11
CA SER A 47 10.38 -7.71 -2.97
C SER A 47 9.72 -7.03 -4.17
N ILE A 48 9.28 -5.77 -4.06
CA ILE A 48 8.76 -4.99 -5.20
C ILE A 48 9.87 -4.73 -6.24
N ALA A 49 11.05 -4.30 -5.81
CA ALA A 49 12.18 -4.09 -6.72
C ALA A 49 12.60 -5.39 -7.44
N ASP A 50 12.60 -6.50 -6.71
CA ASP A 50 12.91 -7.82 -7.23
C ASP A 50 11.84 -8.32 -8.22
N ALA A 51 10.55 -8.11 -7.94
CA ALA A 51 9.45 -8.41 -8.86
C ALA A 51 9.58 -7.62 -10.18
N MET A 52 9.82 -6.31 -10.10
CA MET A 52 10.06 -5.48 -11.28
C MET A 52 11.29 -5.94 -12.07
N SER A 53 12.36 -6.33 -11.37
CA SER A 53 13.57 -6.82 -12.03
C SER A 53 13.32 -8.08 -12.84
N ARG A 54 12.54 -9.01 -12.28
CA ARG A 54 12.14 -10.24 -12.98
C ARG A 54 11.20 -9.97 -14.15
N LEU A 55 10.19 -9.14 -13.96
CA LEU A 55 9.19 -8.85 -15.00
C LEU A 55 9.79 -8.11 -16.20
N THR A 56 10.76 -7.21 -15.96
CA THR A 56 11.35 -6.37 -17.00
C THR A 56 12.68 -6.88 -17.56
N GLY A 57 13.30 -7.87 -16.90
CA GLY A 57 14.67 -8.31 -17.21
C GLY A 57 15.77 -7.27 -16.91
N THR A 58 15.41 -6.11 -16.36
CA THR A 58 16.33 -5.02 -16.04
C THR A 58 16.50 -4.90 -14.52
N PRO A 59 17.71 -4.76 -13.97
CA PRO A 59 17.89 -4.69 -12.52
C PRO A 59 17.36 -3.37 -11.93
N PHE A 60 16.33 -3.47 -11.07
CA PHE A 60 15.83 -2.36 -10.24
C PHE A 60 16.57 -2.35 -8.90
N ARG A 61 17.06 -1.18 -8.48
CA ARG A 61 17.79 -1.00 -7.20
C ARG A 61 16.92 -0.35 -6.15
N LEU A 62 17.27 -0.56 -4.89
CA LEU A 62 16.71 0.17 -3.75
C LEU A 62 17.38 1.54 -3.61
N GLN A 63 16.59 2.55 -3.26
CA GLN A 63 17.08 3.89 -2.94
C GLN A 63 16.42 4.38 -1.64
N TRP A 64 17.24 4.64 -0.63
CA TRP A 64 16.76 5.18 0.64
C TRP A 64 16.45 6.67 0.52
N ALA A 65 15.29 7.08 1.04
CA ALA A 65 14.72 8.41 0.86
C ALA A 65 14.62 9.23 2.15
N GLY A 66 15.09 8.68 3.27
CA GLY A 66 14.97 9.29 4.59
C GLY A 66 14.23 8.39 5.58
N THR A 67 13.89 8.95 6.74
CA THR A 67 13.06 8.27 7.75
C THR A 67 11.60 8.69 7.62
N ALA A 68 10.69 7.86 8.11
CA ALA A 68 9.27 8.22 8.24
C ALA A 68 9.09 9.50 9.08
N GLY A 69 9.94 9.72 10.10
CA GLY A 69 9.94 10.94 10.90
C GLY A 69 10.28 12.20 10.07
N THR A 70 11.30 12.13 9.22
CA THR A 70 11.63 13.23 8.30
C THR A 70 10.52 13.49 7.28
N LEU A 71 9.91 12.43 6.75
CA LEU A 71 8.79 12.54 5.82
C LEU A 71 7.56 13.17 6.48
N SER A 72 7.28 12.81 7.75
CA SER A 72 6.21 13.39 8.55
C SER A 72 6.42 14.88 8.80
N ALA A 73 7.66 15.29 9.13
CA ALA A 73 8.00 16.70 9.29
C ALA A 73 7.77 17.49 7.99
N THR A 74 8.26 16.99 6.85
CA THR A 74 8.05 17.60 5.54
C THR A 74 6.58 17.68 5.17
N ALA A 75 5.80 16.63 5.42
CA ALA A 75 4.37 16.63 5.15
C ALA A 75 3.60 17.65 6.00
N ARG A 76 4.00 17.88 7.28
CA ARG A 76 3.42 18.95 8.12
C ARG A 76 3.77 20.34 7.60
N VAL A 77 5.02 20.56 7.18
CA VAL A 77 5.45 21.82 6.57
C VAL A 77 4.70 22.07 5.26
N GLY A 78 4.62 21.07 4.39
CA GLY A 78 3.85 21.11 3.15
C GLY A 78 2.38 21.44 3.39
N ARG A 79 1.73 20.80 4.38
CA ARG A 79 0.36 21.13 4.78
C ARG A 79 0.20 22.58 5.23
N ARG A 80 1.15 23.11 6.01
CA ARG A 80 1.09 24.48 6.55
C ARG A 80 1.37 25.55 5.48
N LEU A 81 2.21 25.24 4.50
CA LEU A 81 2.57 26.15 3.40
C LEU A 81 1.66 26.01 2.18
N SER A 82 0.89 24.93 2.10
CA SER A 82 -0.10 24.70 1.05
C SER A 82 -1.14 25.81 1.09
N ARG A 83 -1.15 26.65 0.05
CA ARG A 83 -2.25 27.56 -0.28
C ARG A 83 -3.32 26.89 -1.13
N ALA A 84 -3.25 25.56 -1.33
CA ALA A 84 -4.30 24.82 -2.00
C ALA A 84 -5.62 25.14 -1.29
N GLY A 85 -6.49 25.87 -1.97
CA GLY A 85 -7.88 25.99 -1.56
C GLY A 85 -8.53 24.62 -1.62
N ASP A 86 -9.77 24.52 -1.14
CA ASP A 86 -10.55 23.28 -1.11
C ASP A 86 -10.78 22.63 -2.52
N ASP A 87 -10.31 23.28 -3.60
CA ASP A 87 -10.46 22.88 -5.00
C ASP A 87 -9.43 21.86 -5.51
N GLU A 88 -8.37 21.56 -4.76
CA GLU A 88 -7.43 20.47 -5.13
C GLU A 88 -7.73 19.22 -4.31
N PRO A 89 -8.28 18.14 -4.90
CA PRO A 89 -8.77 16.99 -4.14
C PRO A 89 -7.66 16.21 -3.39
N PHE A 90 -6.43 16.24 -3.89
CA PHE A 90 -5.28 15.49 -3.35
C PHE A 90 -3.96 16.28 -3.44
N PRO A 91 -3.77 17.32 -2.61
CA PRO A 91 -2.52 18.07 -2.57
C PRO A 91 -1.35 17.18 -2.14
N ALA A 92 -0.15 17.45 -2.66
CA ALA A 92 1.03 16.60 -2.52
C ALA A 92 1.38 16.20 -1.07
N TRP A 93 1.09 17.06 -0.09
CA TRP A 93 1.33 16.76 1.33
C TRP A 93 0.46 15.62 1.86
N GLN A 94 -0.73 15.37 1.29
CA GLN A 94 -1.59 14.23 1.66
C GLN A 94 -0.99 12.91 1.18
N GLY A 95 -0.44 12.87 -0.03
CA GLY A 95 0.28 11.70 -0.54
C GLY A 95 1.50 11.35 0.33
N MET A 96 2.21 12.37 0.84
CA MET A 96 3.29 12.16 1.80
C MET A 96 2.81 11.55 3.12
N GLN A 97 1.63 11.95 3.64
CA GLN A 97 1.07 11.34 4.85
C GLN A 97 0.77 9.85 4.66
N TYR A 98 0.26 9.45 3.48
CA TYR A 98 0.08 8.04 3.14
C TYR A 98 1.40 7.26 3.22
N PHE A 99 2.46 7.80 2.61
CA PHE A 99 3.79 7.17 2.68
C PHE A 99 4.36 7.15 4.10
N VAL A 100 4.08 8.14 4.94
CA VAL A 100 4.48 8.10 6.37
C VAL A 100 3.87 6.88 7.05
N SER A 101 2.54 6.70 6.97
CA SER A 101 1.86 5.59 7.64
C SER A 101 2.26 4.22 7.08
N MET A 102 2.47 4.12 5.78
CA MET A 102 2.94 2.88 5.13
C MET A 102 4.36 2.51 5.56
N PHE A 103 5.31 3.44 5.55
CA PHE A 103 6.72 3.16 5.85
C PHE A 103 7.10 3.29 7.34
N SER A 104 6.20 3.81 8.20
CA SER A 104 6.36 3.75 9.66
C SER A 104 5.88 2.42 10.25
N GLY A 105 5.08 1.64 9.50
CA GLY A 105 4.43 0.42 9.98
C GLY A 105 3.16 0.66 10.79
N GLU A 106 2.72 1.92 10.93
CA GLU A 106 1.44 2.26 11.58
C GLU A 106 0.23 1.73 10.79
N ALA A 107 0.34 1.65 9.46
CA ALA A 107 -0.71 1.12 8.59
C ALA A 107 -0.61 -0.40 8.37
N GLU A 108 0.37 -1.09 8.95
CA GLU A 108 0.54 -2.54 8.78
C GLU A 108 -0.59 -3.29 9.50
N LEU A 109 -1.31 -4.11 8.75
CA LEU A 109 -2.40 -4.94 9.26
C LEU A 109 -1.84 -6.05 10.17
N ARG A 110 -2.48 -6.25 11.32
CA ARG A 110 -1.99 -7.16 12.38
C ARG A 110 -2.79 -8.46 12.46
N HIS A 111 -4.02 -8.47 11.94
CA HIS A 111 -4.96 -9.59 12.05
C HIS A 111 -5.55 -9.94 10.67
N VAL A 112 -4.70 -9.95 9.64
CA VAL A 112 -5.12 -10.33 8.28
C VAL A 112 -5.75 -11.71 8.28
N ASP A 113 -7.00 -11.80 7.85
CA ASP A 113 -7.77 -13.04 7.74
C ASP A 113 -8.37 -13.13 6.33
N ASN A 114 -7.54 -13.57 5.40
CA ASN A 114 -7.90 -13.72 3.99
C ASN A 114 -8.84 -14.90 3.72
N ASP A 115 -9.01 -15.81 4.69
CA ASP A 115 -9.76 -17.06 4.54
C ASP A 115 -11.14 -17.00 5.22
N ARG A 116 -11.46 -15.90 5.94
CA ARG A 116 -12.75 -15.69 6.62
C ARG A 116 -13.97 -16.05 5.77
N TYR A 117 -13.93 -15.66 4.50
CA TYR A 117 -15.02 -15.87 3.55
C TYR A 117 -14.70 -16.99 2.54
N GLY A 118 -13.89 -17.98 2.95
CA GLY A 118 -13.39 -19.07 2.13
C GLY A 118 -12.18 -18.67 1.29
N VAL A 119 -11.62 -19.64 0.56
CA VAL A 119 -10.43 -19.42 -0.29
C VAL A 119 -10.77 -18.44 -1.41
N GLN A 120 -10.06 -17.30 -1.43
CA GLN A 120 -10.18 -16.30 -2.48
C GLN A 120 -8.92 -16.28 -3.36
N HIS A 121 -9.10 -15.97 -4.63
CA HIS A 121 -7.99 -15.64 -5.52
C HIS A 121 -7.69 -14.14 -5.41
N TRP A 122 -6.69 -13.82 -4.59
CA TRP A 122 -6.22 -12.45 -4.38
C TRP A 122 -5.30 -12.02 -5.52
N THR A 123 -5.45 -10.77 -5.95
CA THR A 123 -4.57 -10.18 -6.96
C THR A 123 -3.31 -9.66 -6.29
N THR A 124 -2.15 -10.22 -6.66
CA THR A 124 -0.87 -9.84 -6.05
C THR A 124 -0.32 -8.53 -6.63
N VAL A 125 0.63 -7.90 -5.94
CA VAL A 125 1.36 -6.75 -6.49
C VAL A 125 2.08 -7.14 -7.78
N ARG A 126 2.60 -8.37 -7.87
CA ARG A 126 3.22 -8.87 -9.10
C ARG A 126 2.21 -8.90 -10.25
N ASP A 127 0.99 -9.38 -10.03
CA ASP A 127 -0.04 -9.47 -11.08
C ASP A 127 -0.39 -8.07 -11.61
N VAL A 128 -0.55 -7.10 -10.71
CA VAL A 128 -0.80 -5.69 -11.08
C VAL A 128 0.35 -5.12 -11.89
N LEU A 129 1.60 -5.36 -11.48
CA LEU A 129 2.78 -4.88 -12.19
C LEU A 129 2.93 -5.54 -13.57
N ALA A 130 2.70 -6.84 -13.66
CA ALA A 130 2.75 -7.60 -14.92
C ALA A 130 1.70 -7.08 -15.91
N ALA A 131 0.46 -6.91 -15.46
CA ALA A 131 -0.61 -6.33 -16.26
C ALA A 131 -0.29 -4.90 -16.73
N HIS A 132 0.31 -4.07 -15.87
CA HIS A 132 0.72 -2.72 -16.25
C HIS A 132 1.82 -2.69 -17.32
N LEU A 133 2.73 -3.66 -17.29
CA LEU A 133 3.80 -3.81 -18.27
C LEU A 133 3.34 -4.48 -19.58
N GLY A 134 2.12 -5.03 -19.62
CA GLY A 134 1.61 -5.80 -20.77
C GLY A 134 2.29 -7.17 -20.94
N THR A 135 2.80 -7.74 -19.84
CA THR A 135 3.54 -9.01 -19.80
C THR A 135 2.81 -10.09 -19.03
#